data_AF-A0A442WFK4-F1
#
_entry.id   AF-A0A442WFK4-F1
#
_cell.length_a   1.000
_cell.length_b   1.000
_cell.length_c   1.000
_cell.angle_alpha   90.00
_cell.angle_beta   90.00
_cell.angle_gamma   90.00
#
_symmetry.space_group_name_H-M   'P 1'
#
loop_
_entity.id
_entity.type
_entity.pdbx_description
1 polymer ?
#
loop_
_entity_poly.entity_id
_entity_poly.type
_entity_poly.pdbx_seq_one_letter_code
_entity_poly.pdbx_strand_id
1 'polypeptide(L)' 'MSAAVRDYLPWLLSAVTIYMTILAGNKSRHAWLFGLGNQALWLVWIFTVGAWGLLPMNAALWIVYARNHWKWTRA' A
#
# COMPACT_ATOMS: atom_id res chain seq x y z
N MET A 1 -4.98 13.14 -18.07
CA MET A 1 -4.34 12.09 -17.25
C MET A 1 -3.60 11.15 -18.18
N SER A 2 -2.29 10.94 -18.00
CA SER A 2 -1.50 10.14 -18.93
C SER A 2 -1.93 8.67 -18.88
N ALA A 3 -2.19 8.03 -20.03
CA ALA A 3 -2.57 6.61 -20.12
C ALA A 3 -1.61 5.71 -19.32
N ALA A 4 -0.31 6.06 -19.34
CA ALA A 4 0.71 5.36 -18.58
C ALA A 4 0.45 5.29 -17.07
N VAL A 5 -0.12 6.34 -16.46
CA VAL A 5 -0.45 6.36 -15.03
C VAL A 5 -1.69 5.51 -14.73
N ARG A 6 -2.66 5.50 -15.64
CA ARG A 6 -3.86 4.67 -15.48
C ARG A 6 -3.52 3.18 -15.60
N ASP A 7 -2.70 2.85 -16.58
CA ASP A 7 -2.52 1.46 -17.02
C ASP A 7 -1.33 0.78 -16.36
N TYR A 8 -0.19 1.48 -16.14
CA TYR A 8 1.02 0.88 -15.57
C TYR A 8 1.21 1.13 -14.07
N LEU A 9 0.65 2.21 -13.52
CA LEU A 9 0.80 2.49 -12.09
C LEU A 9 0.25 1.34 -11.21
N PRO A 10 -0.91 0.70 -11.52
CA PRO A 10 -1.40 -0.44 -10.74
C PRO A 10 -0.43 -1.62 -10.70
N TRP A 11 0.27 -1.89 -11.80
CA TRP A 11 1.27 -2.96 -11.88
C TRP A 11 2.47 -2.66 -10.99
N LEU A 12 2.96 -1.43 -11.04
CA LEU A 12 4.05 -0.98 -10.16
C LEU A 12 3.62 -1.07 -8.68
N LEU A 13 2.45 -0.55 -8.35
CA LEU A 13 1.91 -0.60 -6.99
C LEU A 13 1.69 -2.04 -6.49
N SER A 14 1.27 -2.94 -7.37
CA SER A 14 1.12 -4.36 -7.04
C SER A 14 2.46 -5.04 -6.77
N ALA A 15 3.50 -4.76 -7.59
CA ALA A 15 4.84 -5.26 -7.35
C ALA A 15 5.40 -4.78 -5.99
N VAL A 16 5.16 -3.51 -5.64
CA VAL A 16 5.53 -2.95 -4.33
C VAL A 16 4.73 -3.61 -3.21
N THR A 17 3.42 -3.85 -3.38
CA THR A 17 2.61 -4.60 -2.41
C THR A 17 3.18 -6.01 -2.16
N ILE A 18 3.57 -6.72 -3.21
CA ILE A 18 4.15 -8.07 -3.10
C ILE A 18 5.47 -8.02 -2.33
N TYR A 19 6.37 -7.11 -2.71
CA TYR A 19 7.64 -6.91 -2.02
C TYR A 19 7.42 -6.61 -0.53
N MET A 20 6.47 -5.73 -0.22
CA MET A 20 6.11 -5.38 1.14
C MET A 20 5.51 -6.56 1.92
N THR A 21 4.71 -7.40 1.28
CA THR A 21 4.12 -8.61 1.89
C THR A 21 5.19 -9.62 2.28
N ILE A 22 6.20 -9.82 1.43
CA ILE A 22 7.37 -10.67 1.73
C ILE A 22 8.16 -10.07 2.90
N LEU A 23 8.40 -8.76 2.89
CA LEU A 23 9.16 -8.06 3.93
C LEU A 23 8.42 -8.07 5.28
N ALA A 24 7.09 -8.00 5.25
CA ALA A 24 6.23 -8.14 6.41
C ALA A 24 6.27 -9.58 6.97
N GLY A 25 6.30 -10.60 6.10
CA GLY A 25 6.53 -11.99 6.53
C GLY A 25 7.86 -12.16 7.30
N ASN A 26 8.88 -11.39 6.93
CA ASN A 26 10.19 -11.38 7.58
C ASN A 26 10.26 -10.49 8.85
N LYS A 27 9.13 -9.97 9.35
CA LYS A 27 9.01 -9.07 10.53
C LYS A 27 9.95 -7.86 10.52
N SER A 28 10.37 -7.39 9.34
CA SER A 28 11.28 -6.24 9.28
C SER A 28 10.56 -4.97 9.73
N ARG A 29 11.17 -4.23 10.67
CA ARG A 29 10.65 -2.96 11.21
C ARG A 29 10.33 -1.92 10.13
N HIS A 30 11.00 -2.00 8.98
CA HIS A 30 10.82 -1.08 7.85
C HIS A 30 9.65 -1.44 6.94
N ALA A 31 9.09 -2.65 7.02
CA ALA A 31 8.02 -3.09 6.12
C ALA A 31 6.76 -2.22 6.20
N TRP A 32 6.50 -1.63 7.37
CA TRP A 32 5.41 -0.70 7.57
C TRP A 32 5.52 0.58 6.72
N LEU A 33 6.73 1.14 6.60
CA LEU A 33 6.94 2.40 5.87
C LEU A 33 6.66 2.20 4.38
N PHE A 34 7.13 1.08 3.82
CA PHE A 34 6.82 0.69 2.45
C PHE A 34 5.33 0.42 2.24
N GLY A 35 4.66 -0.20 3.22
CA GLY A 35 3.22 -0.45 3.19
C GLY A 35 2.41 0.84 3.15
N LEU A 36 2.66 1.77 4.07
CA LEU A 36 1.97 3.07 4.10
C LEU A 36 2.28 3.94 2.88
N GLY A 37 3.53 3.97 2.43
CA GLY A 37 3.91 4.69 1.22
C GLY A 37 3.17 4.16 0.00
N ASN A 38 3.09 2.84 -0.14
CA ASN A 38 2.34 2.22 -1.23
C ASN A 38 0.83 2.49 -1.12
N GLN A 39 0.29 2.52 0.09
CA GLN A 39 -1.13 2.79 0.34
C GLN A 39 -1.52 4.25 0.12
N ALA A 40 -0.58 5.18 0.27
CA ALA A 40 -0.73 6.57 -0.16
C ALA A 40 -0.76 6.67 -1.69
N LEU A 41 0.13 5.95 -2.38
CA LEU A 41 0.13 5.92 -3.85
C LEU A 41 -1.13 5.26 -4.43
N TRP A 42 -1.61 4.18 -3.82
CA TRP A 42 -2.92 3.59 -4.16
C TRP A 42 -4.06 4.57 -3.96
N LEU A 43 -4.05 5.35 -2.87
CA LEU A 43 -5.08 6.36 -2.62
C LEU A 43 -5.09 7.42 -3.75
N VAL A 44 -3.93 7.96 -4.11
CA VAL A 44 -3.80 8.93 -5.20
C VAL A 44 -4.32 8.32 -6.51
N TRP A 45 -3.92 7.09 -6.85
CA TRP A 45 -4.40 6.43 -8.06
C TRP A 45 -5.93 6.24 -8.05
N ILE A 46 -6.51 5.78 -6.94
CA ILE A 46 -7.95 5.58 -6.79
C ILE A 46 -8.72 6.87 -7.06
N PHE A 47 -8.30 7.99 -6.45
CA PHE A 47 -8.95 9.28 -6.68
C PHE A 47 -8.76 9.78 -8.11
N THR A 48 -7.59 9.56 -8.71
CA THR A 48 -7.33 9.99 -10.09
C THR A 48 -8.18 9.24 -11.12
N VAL A 49 -8.35 7.92 -10.96
CA VAL A 49 -9.09 7.06 -11.92
C VAL A 49 -10.58 6.92 -11.54
N GLY A 50 -10.99 7.35 -10.35
CA GLY A 50 -12.36 7.19 -9.87
C GLY A 50 -12.69 5.73 -9.49
N ALA A 51 -11.69 4.97 -9.05
CA ALA A 51 -11.84 3.55 -8.69
C ALA A 51 -12.39 3.36 -7.26
N TRP A 52 -13.55 3.97 -6.97
CA TRP A 52 -14.13 4.10 -5.62
C TRP A 52 -14.31 2.77 -4.87
N GLY A 53 -14.54 1.67 -5.60
CA GLY A 53 -14.67 0.33 -5.01
C GLY A 53 -13.44 -0.17 -4.26
N LEU A 54 -12.27 0.42 -4.49
CA LEU A 54 -11.01 0.05 -3.82
C LEU A 54 -10.72 0.89 -2.57
N LEU A 55 -11.52 1.94 -2.27
CA LEU A 55 -11.35 2.75 -1.07
C LEU A 55 -11.47 1.94 0.24
N PRO A 56 -12.47 1.05 0.41
CA PRO A 56 -12.60 0.26 1.64
C PRO A 56 -11.38 -0.62 1.89
N MET A 57 -10.87 -1.26 0.83
CA MET A 57 -9.64 -2.06 0.88
C MET A 57 -8.44 -1.21 1.28
N ASN A 58 -8.28 -0.04 0.64
CA ASN A 58 -7.16 0.87 0.93
C ASN A 58 -7.17 1.33 2.39
N ALA A 59 -8.34 1.69 2.91
CA ALA A 59 -8.51 2.10 4.31
C ALA A 59 -8.21 0.96 5.30
N ALA A 60 -8.67 -0.26 5.01
CA ALA A 60 -8.37 -1.43 5.84
C ALA A 60 -6.85 -1.70 5.92
N LEU A 61 -6.15 -1.63 4.78
CA LEU A 61 -4.70 -1.82 4.71
C LEU A 61 -3.93 -0.72 5.45
N TRP A 62 -4.38 0.54 5.36
CA TRP A 62 -3.85 1.65 6.17
C TRP A 62 -3.89 1.33 7.67
N ILE A 63 -5.04 0.85 8.16
CA ILE A 63 -5.22 0.49 9.59
C ILE A 63 -4.33 -0.69 9.97
N VAL A 64 -4.29 -1.74 9.15
CA VAL A 64 -3.48 -2.93 9.44
C VAL A 64 -2.00 -2.57 9.50
N TYR A 65 -1.49 -1.82 8.52
CA TYR A 65 -0.10 -1.38 8.53
C TYR A 65 0.20 -0.47 9.72
N ALA A 66 -0.62 0.55 9.99
CA ALA A 66 -0.45 1.42 11.16
C ALA A 66 -0.44 0.63 12.49
N ARG A 67 -1.31 -0.37 12.65
CA ARG A 67 -1.30 -1.26 13.83
C ARG A 67 -0.07 -2.15 13.88
N ASN A 68 0.40 -2.62 12.72
CA ASN A 68 1.56 -3.48 12.63
C ASN A 68 2.86 -2.76 13.06
N HIS A 69 2.98 -1.47 12.75
CA HIS A 69 4.04 -0.61 13.31
C HIS A 69 4.07 -0.66 14.83
N TRP A 70 2.93 -0.43 15.51
CA TRP A 70 2.91 -0.46 16.97
C TRP A 70 3.21 -1.83 17.57
N LYS A 71 2.81 -2.91 16.90
CA LYS A 71 3.14 -4.27 17.35
C LYS A 71 4.62 -4.60 17.22
N TRP A 72 5.29 -4.15 16.16
CA TRP A 72 6.68 -4.53 15.88
C TRP A 72 7.72 -3.57 16.46
N THR A 73 7.30 -2.35 16.86
CA THR A 73 8.14 -1.43 17.64
C THR A 73 8.21 -1.83 19.12
N ARG A 74 7.33 -2.74 19.58
CA ARG A 74 7.27 -3.25 20.97
C ARG A 74 7.89 -4.63 21.16
N ALA A 75 8.37 -5.28 20.11
CA ALA A 75 9.13 -6.53 20.18
C ALA A 75 10.62 -6.21 20.27
#